data_AF-A0A6A3AL73-F1
#
_entry.id   AF-A0A6A3AL73-F1
#
_cell.length_a   1.000
_cell.length_b   1.000
_cell.length_c   1.000
_cell.angle_alpha   90.00
_cell.angle_beta   90.00
_cell.angle_gamma   90.00
#
_symmetry.space_group_name_H-M   'P 1'
#
loop_
_entity.id
_entity.type
_entity.pdbx_description
1 polymer ?
#
loop_
_entity_poly.entity_id
_entity_poly.type
_entity_poly.pdbx_seq_one_letter_code
_entity_poly.pdbx_strand_id
1 'polypeptide(L)'
;MPRNFRLLEELERGEKGIGDGTVSYGMDDGDDIYMLSWTGSIIGPHNTVHECQIYQLKLFCDKDYPEKPPSVRFHSRINMTCVNHETGVREYTMEDLLTQLKKEMAGPHNRKLVQPPESTYF
;
A
#
# COMPACT_ATOMS: atom_id res chain seq x y z
N MET A 1 14.11 9.82 14.32
CA MET A 1 14.15 10.68 13.12
C MET A 1 12.85 11.46 13.06
N PRO A 2 12.84 12.78 12.79
CA PRO A 2 11.60 13.53 12.73
C PRO A 2 10.71 13.05 11.57
N ARG A 3 9.38 13.09 11.78
CA ARG A 3 8.37 12.64 10.81
C ARG A 3 8.62 13.14 9.39
N ASN A 4 8.84 14.45 9.22
CA ASN A 4 8.99 15.03 7.88
C ASN A 4 10.26 14.54 7.16
N PHE A 5 11.35 14.29 7.89
CA PHE A 5 12.55 13.70 7.29
C PHE A 5 12.31 12.25 6.84
N ARG A 6 11.55 11.47 7.62
CA ARG A 6 11.11 10.12 7.21
C ARG A 6 10.29 10.16 5.93
N LEU A 7 9.31 11.06 5.85
CA LEU A 7 8.43 11.17 4.70
C LEU A 7 9.17 11.66 3.45
N LEU A 8 10.12 12.57 3.59
CA LEU A 8 11.00 12.99 2.50
C LEU A 8 11.89 11.85 1.99
N GLU A 9 12.46 11.05 2.90
CA GLU A 9 13.23 9.86 2.54
C GLU A 9 12.36 8.84 1.77
N GLU A 10 11.13 8.63 2.22
CA GLU A 10 10.18 7.77 1.51
C GLU A 10 9.77 8.35 0.16
N LEU A 11 9.54 9.66 0.05
CA LEU A 11 9.25 10.32 -1.24
C LEU A 11 10.36 10.05 -2.26
N GLU A 12 11.61 10.30 -1.86
CA GLU A 12 12.78 10.10 -2.73
C GLU A 12 12.92 8.63 -3.17
N ARG A 13 12.59 7.68 -2.29
CA ARG A 13 12.55 6.25 -2.63
C ARG A 13 11.41 5.93 -3.59
N GLY A 14 10.22 6.47 -3.38
CA GLY A 14 9.07 6.33 -4.26
C GLY A 14 9.38 6.81 -5.69
N GLU A 15 10.06 7.95 -5.82
CA GLU A 15 10.46 8.53 -7.11
C GLU A 15 11.53 7.71 -7.84
N LYS A 16 12.44 7.07 -7.10
CA LYS A 16 13.49 6.19 -7.67
C LYS A 16 12.96 4.83 -8.09
N GLY A 17 11.75 4.46 -7.67
CA GLY A 17 11.19 3.14 -7.84
C GLY A 17 11.61 2.19 -6.72
N ILE A 18 10.69 1.29 -6.37
CA ILE A 18 10.79 0.43 -5.19
C ILE A 18 10.88 -1.03 -5.61
N GLY A 19 11.88 -1.73 -5.06
CA GLY A 19 12.04 -3.17 -5.22
C GLY A 19 12.05 -3.61 -6.69
N ASP A 20 11.13 -4.51 -7.06
CA ASP A 20 10.93 -5.05 -8.40
C ASP A 20 9.99 -4.21 -9.28
N GLY A 21 9.57 -3.03 -8.81
CA GLY A 21 8.66 -2.12 -9.52
C GLY A 21 7.19 -2.54 -9.46
N THR A 22 6.84 -3.57 -8.68
CA THR A 22 5.44 -4.04 -8.55
C THR A 22 4.66 -3.34 -7.44
N VAL A 23 5.35 -2.58 -6.60
CA VAL A 23 4.74 -1.70 -5.60
C VAL A 23 5.30 -0.31 -5.80
N SER A 24 4.45 0.71 -5.67
CA SER A 24 4.86 2.10 -5.74
C SER A 24 4.00 2.97 -4.83
N TYR A 25 4.54 4.09 -4.38
CA TYR A 25 3.76 5.11 -3.70
C TYR A 25 4.28 6.51 -4.04
N GLY A 26 3.42 7.50 -3.91
CA GLY A 26 3.74 8.91 -4.13
C GLY A 26 2.74 9.82 -3.42
N MET A 27 3.09 11.10 -3.29
CA MET A 27 2.20 12.08 -2.67
C MET A 27 0.96 12.33 -3.54
N ASP A 28 -0.19 12.49 -2.89
CA ASP A 28 -1.45 12.85 -3.56
C ASP A 28 -1.45 14.30 -4.02
N ASP A 29 -0.90 15.17 -3.20
CA ASP A 29 -0.84 16.61 -3.40
C ASP A 29 0.59 17.08 -3.12
N GLY A 30 1.30 17.51 -4.17
CA GLY A 30 2.68 18.00 -4.07
C GLY A 30 2.81 19.30 -3.27
N ASP A 31 1.71 20.03 -3.08
CA ASP A 31 1.67 21.25 -2.28
C ASP A 31 1.38 20.97 -0.79
N ASP A 32 1.05 19.72 -0.42
CA ASP A 32 0.87 19.33 0.99
C ASP A 32 2.20 19.27 1.73
N ILE A 33 2.53 20.39 2.38
CA ILE A 33 3.73 20.55 3.23
C ILE A 33 3.80 19.48 4.34
N TYR A 34 2.65 18.99 4.81
CA TYR A 34 2.60 17.99 5.86
C TYR A 34 2.71 16.57 5.32
N MET A 35 2.65 16.34 4.00
CA MET A 35 2.79 15.03 3.38
C MET A 35 1.86 13.99 4.05
N LEU A 36 0.60 14.36 4.26
CA LEU A 36 -0.38 13.55 4.97
C LEU A 36 -0.94 12.45 4.07
N SER A 37 -1.24 12.80 2.82
CA SER A 37 -1.97 11.92 1.90
C SER A 37 -1.08 11.41 0.77
N TRP A 38 -1.14 10.09 0.55
CA TRP A 38 -0.31 9.38 -0.40
C TRP A 38 -1.16 8.39 -1.20
N THR A 39 -0.80 8.18 -2.47
CA THR A 39 -1.34 7.10 -3.29
C THR A 39 -0.33 5.98 -3.35
N GLY A 40 -0.76 4.78 -2.96
CA GLY A 40 -0.05 3.52 -3.19
C GLY A 40 -0.63 2.78 -4.39
N SER A 41 0.22 2.06 -5.12
CA SER A 41 -0.19 1.13 -6.18
C SER A 41 0.47 -0.23 -5.97
N ILE A 42 -0.30 -1.30 -6.19
CA ILE A 42 0.17 -2.68 -6.15
C ILE A 42 -0.20 -3.35 -7.47
N ILE A 43 0.81 -3.86 -8.18
CA ILE A 43 0.62 -4.79 -9.29
C ILE A 43 0.40 -6.19 -8.68
N GLY A 44 -0.73 -6.79 -9.00
CA GLY A 44 -1.13 -8.04 -8.40
C GLY A 44 -0.15 -9.19 -8.72
N PRO A 45 0.09 -10.09 -7.75
CA PRO A 45 1.10 -11.12 -7.86
C PRO A 45 0.79 -12.16 -8.94
N HIS A 46 1.85 -12.69 -9.57
CA HIS A 46 1.77 -13.78 -10.54
C HIS A 46 1.11 -15.04 -9.98
N ASN A 47 0.45 -15.83 -10.84
CA ASN A 47 -0.24 -17.07 -10.48
C ASN A 47 -1.38 -16.87 -9.47
N THR A 48 -2.03 -15.70 -9.51
CA THR A 48 -3.21 -15.39 -8.69
C THR A 48 -4.30 -14.78 -9.54
N VAL A 49 -5.52 -14.76 -9.02
CA VAL A 49 -6.65 -14.01 -9.58
C VAL A 49 -6.41 -12.50 -9.67
N HIS A 50 -5.36 -11.99 -9.02
CA HIS A 50 -4.96 -10.60 -9.03
C HIS A 50 -3.91 -10.29 -10.11
N GLU A 51 -3.39 -11.30 -10.82
CA GLU A 51 -2.33 -11.13 -11.80
C GLU A 51 -2.71 -10.12 -12.90
N CYS A 52 -1.75 -9.27 -13.28
CA CYS A 52 -1.92 -8.16 -14.24
C CYS A 52 -2.89 -7.04 -13.81
N GLN A 53 -3.47 -7.09 -12.60
CA GLN A 53 -4.32 -6.01 -12.08
C GLN A 53 -3.48 -4.98 -11.31
N ILE A 54 -3.89 -3.71 -11.40
CA ILE A 54 -3.31 -2.61 -10.61
C ILE A 54 -4.33 -2.17 -9.57
N TYR A 55 -3.98 -2.32 -8.29
CA TYR A 55 -4.80 -1.85 -7.18
C TYR A 55 -4.26 -0.51 -6.70
N GLN A 56 -5.13 0.49 -6.68
CA GLN A 56 -4.82 1.79 -6.10
C GLN A 56 -5.32 1.85 -4.66
N LEU A 57 -4.50 2.41 -3.78
CA LEU A 57 -4.76 2.58 -2.36
C LEU A 57 -4.47 4.02 -1.95
N LYS A 58 -5.24 4.53 -0.99
CA LYS A 58 -4.96 5.76 -0.28
C LYS A 58 -4.29 5.43 1.04
N LEU A 59 -3.16 6.06 1.28
CA LEU A 59 -2.34 5.96 2.48
C LEU A 59 -2.39 7.31 3.20
N PHE A 60 -2.60 7.28 4.51
CA PHE A 60 -2.65 8.48 5.34
C PHE A 60 -1.62 8.38 6.47
N CYS A 61 -0.59 9.23 6.37
CA CYS A 61 0.50 9.34 7.33
C CYS A 61 0.16 10.45 8.32
N ASP A 62 -0.48 10.11 9.44
CA ASP A 62 -0.88 11.08 10.45
C ASP A 62 0.32 11.68 11.21
N LYS A 63 0.06 12.48 12.25
CA LYS A 63 1.11 13.15 13.04
C LYS A 63 1.97 12.18 13.85
N ASP A 64 1.46 11.00 14.14
CA ASP A 64 2.16 9.98 14.93
C ASP A 64 3.03 9.08 14.03
N TYR A 65 2.98 9.26 12.72
CA TYR A 65 3.90 8.58 11.80
C TYR A 65 5.36 9.02 12.03
N PRO A 66 6.36 8.12 12.00
CA PRO A 66 6.29 6.67 11.75
C PRO A 66 6.16 5.81 13.03
N GLU A 67 5.89 6.40 14.20
CA GLU A 67 5.69 5.62 15.44
C GLU A 67 4.45 4.73 15.32
N LYS A 68 3.42 5.21 14.61
CA LYS A 68 2.26 4.45 14.15
C LYS A 68 2.33 4.19 12.64
N PRO A 69 1.85 3.02 12.17
CA PRO A 69 1.73 2.73 10.75
C PRO A 69 0.76 3.71 10.06
N PRO A 70 0.88 3.91 8.74
CA PRO A 70 -0.08 4.74 8.02
C PRO A 70 -1.43 4.02 7.94
N SER A 71 -2.51 4.80 7.94
CA SER A 71 -3.85 4.24 7.68
C SER A 71 -4.00 3.97 6.19
N VAL A 72 -4.55 2.80 5.82
CA VAL A 72 -4.72 2.40 4.42
C VAL A 72 -6.19 2.19 4.07
N ARG A 73 -6.58 2.65 2.88
CA ARG A 73 -7.89 2.39 2.28
C ARG A 73 -7.74 2.04 0.82
N PHE A 74 -8.32 0.92 0.38
CA PHE A 74 -8.38 0.59 -1.04
C PHE A 74 -9.32 1.56 -1.77
N HIS A 75 -8.86 2.08 -2.90
CA HIS A 75 -9.70 2.82 -3.85
C HIS A 75 -10.41 1.85 -4.79
N SER A 76 -9.68 0.86 -5.31
CA SER A 76 -10.23 -0.24 -6.11
C SER A 76 -10.95 -1.26 -5.22
N ARG A 77 -12.09 -1.79 -5.66
CA ARG A 77 -12.75 -2.90 -4.97
C ARG A 77 -11.88 -4.16 -5.04
N ILE A 78 -11.67 -4.79 -3.90
CA ILE A 78 -10.89 -6.01 -3.77
C ILE A 78 -11.56 -6.94 -2.77
N ASN A 79 -11.64 -8.22 -3.11
CA ASN A 79 -11.99 -9.27 -2.18
C ASN A 79 -10.69 -9.87 -1.60
N MET A 80 -10.38 -9.50 -0.36
CA MET A 80 -9.25 -10.05 0.39
C MET A 80 -9.69 -10.29 1.83
N THR A 81 -9.37 -11.45 2.39
CA THR A 81 -9.45 -11.63 3.85
C THR A 81 -8.34 -10.79 4.45
N CYS A 82 -8.74 -9.70 5.12
CA CYS A 82 -7.84 -8.78 5.78
C CYS A 82 -6.95 -9.49 6.82
N VAL A 83 -5.71 -9.04 6.92
CA VAL A 83 -4.64 -9.69 7.68
C VAL A 83 -4.88 -9.59 9.18
N ASN A 84 -4.84 -10.77 9.81
CA ASN A 84 -4.63 -11.13 11.21
C ASN A 84 -4.45 -9.99 12.26
N HIS A 85 -5.39 -9.92 13.22
CA HIS A 85 -5.28 -9.09 14.42
C HIS A 85 -4.22 -9.59 15.44
N GLU A 86 -3.68 -10.80 15.29
CA GLU A 86 -2.80 -11.43 16.30
C GLU A 86 -1.30 -11.28 16.02
N THR A 87 -0.90 -11.24 14.75
CA THR A 87 0.48 -10.93 14.35
C THR A 87 0.52 -9.47 13.98
N GLY A 88 0.56 -8.58 14.99
CA GLY A 88 0.74 -7.15 14.77
C GLY A 88 2.07 -6.90 14.05
N VAL A 89 2.06 -6.95 12.72
CA VAL A 89 3.18 -6.52 11.90
C VAL A 89 3.26 -5.02 12.14
N ARG A 90 4.26 -4.60 12.91
CA ARG A 90 4.58 -3.20 13.10
C ARG A 90 5.19 -2.72 11.78
N GLU A 91 4.35 -2.44 10.80
CA GLU A 91 4.77 -1.94 9.49
C GLU A 91 5.10 -0.46 9.64
N TYR A 92 6.39 -0.16 9.67
CA TYR A 92 6.85 1.20 9.98
C TYR A 92 6.90 2.11 8.74
N THR A 93 6.72 1.56 7.54
CA THR A 93 6.82 2.31 6.28
C THR A 93 5.69 2.01 5.31
N MET A 94 5.43 2.94 4.38
CA MET A 94 4.46 2.72 3.31
C MET A 94 4.85 1.55 2.41
N GLU A 95 6.15 1.38 2.17
CA GLU A 95 6.70 0.26 1.39
C GLU A 95 6.39 -1.11 2.02
N ASP A 96 6.67 -1.24 3.32
CA ASP A 96 6.45 -2.50 4.04
C ASP A 96 4.97 -2.89 3.96
N LEU A 97 4.09 -1.90 4.17
CA LEU A 97 2.64 -2.10 4.11
C LEU A 97 2.17 -2.55 2.73
N LEU A 98 2.59 -1.88 1.65
CA LEU A 98 2.19 -2.30 0.30
C LEU A 98 2.76 -3.67 -0.06
N THR A 99 3.99 -3.96 0.36
CA THR A 99 4.65 -5.24 0.11
C THR A 99 3.94 -6.38 0.83
N GLN A 100 3.50 -6.17 2.07
CA GLN A 100 2.76 -7.18 2.82
C GLN A 100 1.36 -7.38 2.27
N LEU A 101 0.64 -6.31 1.90
CA LEU A 101 -0.65 -6.45 1.22
C LEU A 101 -0.52 -7.28 -0.07
N LYS A 102 0.55 -7.08 -0.84
CA LYS A 102 0.86 -7.92 -2.01
C LYS A 102 1.11 -9.38 -1.64
N LYS A 103 1.87 -9.66 -0.57
CA LYS A 103 2.08 -11.04 -0.08
C LYS A 103 0.76 -11.70 0.32
N GLU A 104 -0.14 -10.94 0.89
CA GLU A 104 -1.44 -11.42 1.34
C GLU A 104 -2.39 -11.71 0.18
N MET A 105 -2.33 -10.93 -0.91
CA MET A 105 -2.97 -11.30 -2.19
C MET A 105 -2.48 -12.66 -2.71
N ALA A 106 -1.19 -12.98 -2.52
CA ALA A 106 -0.62 -14.28 -2.89
C ALA A 106 -0.90 -15.40 -1.88
N GLY A 107 -1.45 -15.06 -0.70
CA GLY A 107 -1.78 -16.00 0.35
C GLY A 107 -2.77 -17.07 -0.12
N PRO A 108 -2.73 -18.29 0.44
CA PRO A 108 -3.53 -19.43 -0.02
C PRO A 108 -5.04 -19.17 0.03
N HIS A 109 -5.48 -18.34 0.98
CA HIS A 109 -6.87 -17.94 1.16
C HIS A 109 -7.33 -16.89 0.16
N ASN A 110 -6.43 -16.05 -0.38
CA ASN A 110 -6.76 -14.91 -1.23
C ASN A 110 -6.48 -15.15 -2.71
N ARG A 111 -5.44 -15.92 -3.05
CA ARG A 111 -4.96 -16.10 -4.42
C ARG A 111 -5.98 -16.63 -5.43
N LYS A 112 -7.08 -17.23 -4.94
CA LYS A 112 -8.17 -17.82 -5.75
C LYS A 112 -9.54 -17.18 -5.45
N LEU A 113 -9.61 -16.13 -4.63
CA LEU A 113 -10.88 -15.46 -4.33
C LEU A 113 -11.40 -14.73 -5.57
N VAL A 114 -12.67 -14.97 -5.88
CA VAL A 114 -13.33 -14.30 -7.01
C VAL A 114 -13.31 -12.80 -6.76
N GLN A 115 -12.67 -12.07 -7.68
CA GLN A 115 -12.57 -10.62 -7.63
C GLN A 115 -13.78 -9.98 -8.34
N PRO A 116 -14.16 -8.75 -7.93
CA PRO A 116 -15.10 -7.96 -8.70
C PRO A 116 -14.51 -7.60 -10.09
N PRO A 117 -15.35 -7.19 -11.05
CA PRO A 117 -14.88 -6.72 -12.35
C PRO A 117 -13.85 -5.59 -12.21
N GLU A 118 -12.86 -5.60 -13.12
CA GLU A 118 -11.85 -4.54 -13.20
C GLU A 118 -12.51 -3.15 -13.31
N SER A 119 -11.89 -2.14 -12.71
CA SER A 119 -12.40 -0.75 -12.67
C SER A 119 -13.67 -0.53 -11.83
N THR A 120 -13.92 -1.39 -10.84
CA THR A 120 -14.90 -1.07 -9.79
C THR A 120 -14.22 -0.35 -8.63
N TYR A 121 -14.73 0.83 -8.28
CA TYR A 121 -14.20 1.68 -7.19
C TYR A 121 -15.14 1.63 -5.97
N PHE A 122 -14.60 1.83 -4.77
CA PHE A 122 -15.40 1.91 -3.53
C PHE A 122 -16.17 3.22 -3.42
#